data_AF-A0A7X7SPC3-F1
#
_entry.id   AF-A0A7X7SPC3-F1
#
_cell.length_a   1.000
_cell.length_b   1.000
_cell.length_c   1.000
_cell.angle_alpha   90.00
_cell.angle_beta   90.00
_cell.angle_gamma   90.00
#
_symmetry.space_group_name_H-M   'P 1'
#
loop_
_entity.id
_entity.type
_entity.pdbx_description
1 polymer ?
#
loop_
_entity_poly.entity_id
_entity_poly.type
_entity_poly.pdbx_seq_one_letter_code
_entity_poly.pdbx_strand_id
1 'polypeptide(L)'
;MSELGPSEQTGAEPRGSAPATLAAAGHVTGGRPYYGAVAGVLVFDSTTPRVPGDPGHAATFSFPVVHEVVRGFTFNDLQTYDPVTLTPVLDAVLRLQDKGVHFIIADCGLFSLYQREISAALHVPSWALRSA
;
A
#
# COMPACT_ATOMS: atom_id res chain seq x y z
N MET A 1 -48.25 14.28 42.02
CA MET A 1 -46.78 14.22 42.10
C MET A 1 -46.27 13.83 40.72
N SER A 2 -45.63 14.81 40.07
CA SER A 2 -44.69 14.76 38.92
C SER A 2 -45.03 13.84 37.74
N GLU A 3 -45.44 14.37 36.58
CA GLU A 3 -44.59 15.10 35.61
C GLU A 3 -43.22 14.45 35.41
N LEU A 4 -43.10 13.53 34.45
CA LEU A 4 -41.86 13.25 33.73
C LEU A 4 -42.21 12.97 32.26
N GLY A 5 -41.92 13.96 31.41
CA GLY A 5 -42.24 13.97 29.98
C GLY A 5 -41.33 13.07 29.13
N PRO A 6 -41.55 13.05 27.81
CA PRO A 6 -40.64 12.41 26.88
C PRO A 6 -39.36 13.26 26.73
N SER A 7 -38.28 12.81 27.36
CA SER A 7 -36.95 13.40 27.23
C SER A 7 -36.32 13.05 25.89
N GLU A 8 -35.90 14.12 25.22
CA GLU A 8 -34.65 14.23 24.49
C GLU A 8 -34.48 13.44 23.19
N GLN A 9 -34.79 14.16 22.12
CA GLN A 9 -34.02 14.17 20.89
C GLN A 9 -32.51 14.22 21.22
N THR A 10 -31.80 13.11 21.10
CA THR A 10 -30.35 13.10 20.94
C THR A 10 -30.05 12.85 19.47
N GLY A 11 -29.52 13.88 18.82
CA GLY A 11 -29.01 13.81 17.46
C GLY A 11 -27.96 12.72 17.31
N ALA A 12 -28.25 11.74 16.47
CA ALA A 12 -27.22 10.98 15.81
C ALA A 12 -26.95 11.67 14.46
N GLU A 13 -25.91 12.50 14.43
CA GLU A 13 -25.35 13.03 13.20
C GLU A 13 -25.11 11.89 12.20
N PRO A 14 -25.44 12.04 10.91
CA PRO A 14 -24.99 11.10 9.90
C PRO A 14 -23.47 11.21 9.78
N ARG A 15 -22.75 10.38 10.53
CA ARG A 15 -21.31 10.15 10.34
C ARG A 15 -21.12 9.48 8.99
N GLY A 16 -20.60 10.25 8.05
CA GLY A 16 -20.21 9.76 6.72
C GLY A 16 -20.68 10.71 5.65
N SER A 17 -20.15 11.94 5.64
CA SER A 17 -20.09 12.71 4.40
C SER A 17 -19.32 11.88 3.38
N ALA A 18 -20.02 11.35 2.39
CA ALA A 18 -19.39 10.83 1.19
C ALA A 18 -18.47 11.94 0.62
N PRO A 19 -17.23 11.64 0.22
CA PRO A 19 -16.43 12.65 -0.44
C PRO A 19 -17.13 13.05 -1.75
N ALA A 20 -17.11 14.35 -1.96
CA ALA A 20 -17.96 15.10 -2.86
C ALA A 20 -17.83 14.71 -4.34
N THR A 21 -18.98 14.79 -5.00
CA THR A 21 -19.20 15.33 -6.35
C THR A 21 -18.26 14.89 -7.46
N LEU A 22 -18.79 13.98 -8.29
CA LEU A 22 -18.30 13.72 -9.63
C LEU A 22 -18.38 14.98 -10.51
N ALA A 23 -17.34 15.15 -11.32
CA ALA A 23 -17.25 15.86 -12.59
C ALA A 23 -16.63 17.28 -12.59
N ALA A 24 -15.35 17.32 -13.00
CA ALA A 24 -14.98 18.15 -14.14
C ALA A 24 -14.89 17.21 -15.34
N ALA A 25 -15.76 17.37 -16.34
CA ALA A 25 -15.71 16.61 -17.60
C ALA A 25 -14.55 17.13 -18.46
N GLY A 26 -13.32 16.84 -18.02
CA GLY A 26 -12.16 16.85 -18.89
C GLY A 26 -12.20 15.62 -19.79
N HIS A 27 -11.67 15.74 -21.00
CA HIS A 27 -11.40 14.59 -21.85
C HIS A 27 -10.41 13.68 -21.08
N VAL A 28 -10.90 12.60 -20.49
CA VAL A 28 -10.06 11.61 -19.81
C VAL A 28 -9.41 10.76 -20.90
N THR A 29 -8.10 10.92 -21.07
CA THR A 29 -7.30 10.12 -22.00
C THR A 29 -6.47 9.11 -21.24
N GLY A 30 -6.27 7.93 -21.83
CA GLY A 30 -5.64 6.80 -21.14
C GLY A 30 -6.60 6.06 -20.19
N GLY A 31 -6.03 5.17 -19.39
CA GLY A 31 -6.81 4.18 -18.65
C GLY A 31 -5.91 3.23 -17.88
N ARG A 32 -6.27 2.88 -16.64
CA ARG A 32 -5.73 1.75 -15.90
C ARG A 32 -6.89 0.89 -15.42
N PRO A 33 -6.69 -0.43 -15.26
CA PRO A 33 -7.77 -1.32 -14.81
C PRO A 33 -8.38 -0.92 -13.47
N TYR A 34 -7.64 -0.19 -12.64
CA TYR A 34 -8.09 0.42 -11.39
C TYR A 34 -7.23 1.64 -11.03
N TYR A 35 -7.75 2.48 -10.14
CA TYR A 35 -7.12 3.71 -9.66
C TYR A 35 -7.30 3.88 -8.16
N GLY A 36 -6.58 4.84 -7.57
CA GLY A 36 -6.77 5.24 -6.17
C GLY A 36 -5.92 4.47 -5.14
N ALA A 37 -5.09 3.52 -5.58
CA ALA A 37 -4.09 2.90 -4.71
C ALA A 37 -2.97 3.90 -4.40
N VAL A 38 -2.78 4.22 -3.12
CA VAL A 38 -1.78 5.17 -2.66
C VAL A 38 -0.42 4.48 -2.51
N ALA A 39 -0.39 3.28 -1.92
CA ALA A 39 0.85 2.55 -1.67
C ALA A 39 0.86 1.17 -2.33
N GLY A 40 2.05 0.75 -2.74
CA GLY A 40 2.35 -0.62 -3.14
C GLY A 40 2.96 -1.37 -1.97
N VAL A 41 2.46 -2.58 -1.67
CA VAL A 41 3.05 -3.47 -0.67
C VAL A 41 3.70 -4.63 -1.38
N LEU A 42 5.01 -4.74 -1.25
CA LEU A 42 5.78 -5.88 -1.72
C LEU A 42 5.67 -7.01 -0.69
N VAL A 43 5.23 -8.19 -1.11
CA VAL A 43 4.97 -9.34 -0.24
C VAL A 43 5.72 -10.56 -0.74
N PHE A 44 6.29 -11.36 0.16
CA PHE A 44 6.85 -12.65 -0.20
C PHE A 44 5.80 -13.64 -0.72
N ASP A 45 6.22 -14.57 -1.58
CA ASP A 45 5.45 -15.74 -1.98
C ASP A 45 5.39 -16.81 -0.86
N SER A 46 5.11 -16.36 0.36
CA SER A 46 4.97 -17.20 1.55
C SER A 46 3.50 -17.26 1.95
N THR A 47 3.01 -18.47 2.19
CA THR A 47 1.65 -18.69 2.71
C THR A 47 1.69 -18.70 4.23
N THR A 48 1.50 -17.52 4.83
CA THR A 48 1.42 -17.33 6.28
C THR A 48 0.14 -16.58 6.65
N PRO A 49 -0.48 -16.86 7.82
CA PRO A 49 -1.59 -16.07 8.30
C PRO A 49 -1.21 -14.58 8.44
N ARG A 50 -1.77 -13.72 7.59
CA ARG A 50 -1.57 -12.26 7.67
C ARG A 50 -2.69 -11.67 8.50
N VAL A 51 -2.44 -11.42 9.78
CA VAL A 51 -3.41 -10.78 10.69
C VAL A 51 -3.48 -9.26 10.47
N PRO A 52 -4.57 -8.56 10.84
CA PRO A 52 -4.57 -7.10 10.85
C PRO A 52 -3.39 -6.55 11.66
N GLY A 53 -2.59 -5.68 11.04
CA GLY A 53 -1.30 -5.22 11.56
C GLY A 53 -0.10 -5.72 10.74
N ASP A 54 -0.25 -6.84 10.03
CA ASP A 54 0.74 -7.32 9.06
C ASP A 54 0.63 -6.51 7.75
N PRO A 55 1.73 -6.04 7.14
CA PRO A 55 1.67 -5.28 5.89
C PRO A 55 0.95 -6.02 4.73
N GLY A 56 1.04 -7.36 4.70
CA GLY A 56 0.34 -8.21 3.74
C GLY A 56 -1.18 -8.28 3.96
N HIS A 57 -1.70 -7.73 5.06
CA HIS A 57 -3.13 -7.67 5.32
C HIS A 57 -3.73 -6.33 4.87
N ALA A 58 -4.78 -6.36 4.06
CA ALA A 58 -5.35 -5.15 3.45
C ALA A 58 -5.96 -4.15 4.45
N ALA A 59 -6.45 -4.62 5.60
CA ALA A 59 -6.98 -3.75 6.67
C ALA A 59 -5.90 -3.12 7.57
N THR A 60 -4.61 -3.37 7.32
CA THR A 60 -3.52 -2.82 8.12
C THR A 60 -3.33 -1.32 7.92
N PHE A 61 -3.62 -0.82 6.71
CA PHE A 61 -3.44 0.58 6.37
C PHE A 61 -4.78 1.31 6.28
N SER A 62 -4.82 2.53 6.80
CA SER A 62 -5.99 3.42 6.73
C SER A 62 -6.20 4.06 5.36
N PHE A 63 -5.38 3.70 4.37
CA PHE A 63 -5.41 4.20 3.00
C PHE A 63 -5.38 3.04 2.00
N PRO A 64 -5.85 3.24 0.75
CA PRO A 64 -5.90 2.17 -0.23
C PRO A 64 -4.50 1.70 -0.61
N VAL A 65 -4.28 0.39 -0.55
CA VAL A 65 -3.02 -0.27 -0.92
C VAL A 65 -3.24 -1.32 -1.99
N VAL A 66 -2.19 -1.61 -2.76
CA VAL A 66 -2.14 -2.76 -3.64
C VAL A 66 -0.97 -3.64 -3.27
N HIS A 67 -1.22 -4.94 -3.11
CA HIS A 67 -0.18 -5.92 -2.86
C HIS A 67 0.40 -6.46 -4.17
N GLU A 68 1.70 -6.73 -4.17
CA GLU A 68 2.42 -7.40 -5.24
C GLU A 68 3.27 -8.51 -4.64
N VAL A 69 3.05 -9.74 -5.09
CA VAL A 69 3.78 -10.91 -4.62
C VAL A 69 5.08 -11.07 -5.41
N VAL A 70 6.20 -11.18 -4.71
CA VAL A 70 7.51 -11.48 -5.30
C VAL A 70 7.61 -12.99 -5.48
N ARG A 71 7.38 -13.45 -6.71
CA ARG A 71 7.51 -14.87 -7.07
C ARG A 71 8.96 -15.22 -7.38
N GLY A 72 9.39 -16.40 -6.97
CA GLY A 72 10.74 -16.91 -7.28
C GLY A 72 11.87 -16.22 -6.50
N PHE A 73 11.55 -15.54 -5.39
CA PHE A 73 12.50 -14.96 -4.47
C PHE A 73 12.18 -15.40 -3.06
N THR A 74 13.15 -16.01 -2.39
CA THR A 74 12.96 -16.61 -1.07
C THR A 74 13.65 -15.78 0.01
N PHE A 75 13.30 -16.06 1.26
CA PHE A 75 13.98 -15.46 2.40
C PHE A 75 15.47 -15.81 2.47
N ASN A 76 15.88 -16.98 1.96
CA ASN A 76 17.28 -17.37 1.92
C ASN A 76 18.08 -16.53 0.91
N ASP A 77 17.46 -16.17 -0.21
CA ASP A 77 18.08 -15.31 -1.23
C ASP A 77 18.33 -13.90 -0.69
N LEU A 78 17.38 -13.38 0.10
CA LEU A 78 17.52 -12.12 0.84
C LEU A 78 18.78 -12.07 1.71
N GLN A 79 19.13 -13.18 2.38
CA GLN A 79 20.26 -13.26 3.29
C GLN A 79 21.61 -13.32 2.58
N THR A 80 21.63 -13.77 1.32
CA THR A 80 22.86 -14.01 0.57
C THR A 80 23.46 -12.72 -0.01
N TYR A 81 22.66 -11.65 -0.15
CA TYR A 81 23.08 -10.37 -0.73
C TYR A 81 23.70 -10.50 -2.13
N ASP A 82 23.14 -11.39 -2.95
CA ASP A 82 23.55 -11.55 -4.35
C ASP A 82 22.69 -10.63 -5.25
N PRO A 83 23.28 -9.67 -5.98
CA PRO A 83 22.55 -8.83 -6.92
C PRO A 83 21.78 -9.61 -8.00
N VAL A 84 22.23 -10.83 -8.36
CA VAL A 84 21.58 -11.66 -9.38
C VAL A 84 20.22 -12.18 -8.89
N THR A 85 20.06 -12.40 -7.58
CA THR A 85 18.79 -12.89 -7.04
C THR A 85 17.75 -11.77 -6.88
N LEU A 86 18.13 -10.51 -7.11
CA LEU A 86 17.25 -9.36 -6.92
C LEU A 86 16.29 -9.11 -8.10
N THR A 87 16.53 -9.69 -9.27
CA THR A 87 15.69 -9.47 -10.46
C THR A 87 14.19 -9.64 -10.20
N PRO A 88 13.70 -10.70 -9.53
CA PRO A 88 12.26 -10.85 -9.28
C PRO A 88 11.68 -9.75 -8.38
N VAL A 89 12.49 -9.22 -7.46
CA VAL A 89 12.13 -8.10 -6.59
C VAL A 89 11.99 -6.82 -7.40
N LEU A 90 12.97 -6.52 -8.25
CA LEU A 90 12.93 -5.33 -9.12
C LEU A 90 11.73 -5.39 -10.07
N ASP A 91 11.46 -6.55 -10.66
CA ASP A 91 10.30 -6.73 -11.53
C ASP A 91 8.99 -6.48 -10.80
N ALA A 92 8.86 -6.96 -9.55
CA ALA A 92 7.67 -6.71 -8.72
C ALA A 92 7.52 -5.23 -8.35
N VAL A 93 8.63 -4.58 -8.00
CA VAL A 93 8.68 -3.14 -7.70
C VAL A 93 8.29 -2.30 -8.93
N LEU A 94 8.75 -2.66 -10.12
CA LEU A 94 8.38 -1.99 -11.37
C LEU A 94 6.90 -2.20 -11.70
N ARG A 95 6.35 -3.39 -11.49
CA ARG A 95 4.90 -3.63 -11.62
C ARG A 95 4.09 -2.76 -10.66
N LEU A 96 4.55 -2.54 -9.43
CA LEU A 96 3.92 -1.60 -8.50
C LEU A 96 3.96 -0.15 -9.00
N GLN A 97 5.11 0.29 -9.54
CA GLN A 97 5.22 1.61 -10.18
C GLN A 97 4.25 1.78 -11.35
N ASP A 98 4.12 0.77 -12.22
CA ASP A 98 3.19 0.79 -13.35
C ASP A 98 1.72 0.86 -12.91
N LYS A 99 1.41 0.32 -11.71
CA LYS A 99 0.10 0.48 -11.06
C LYS A 99 -0.14 1.90 -10.54
N GLY A 100 0.90 2.73 -10.39
CA GLY A 100 0.80 4.17 -10.07
C GLY A 100 0.71 4.49 -8.62
N VAL A 101 1.29 3.64 -7.80
CA VAL A 101 1.44 3.91 -6.38
C VAL A 101 2.38 5.09 -6.19
N HIS A 102 2.13 5.89 -5.15
CA HIS A 102 2.95 7.03 -4.79
C HIS A 102 4.23 6.63 -4.04
N PHE A 103 4.20 5.48 -3.37
CA PHE A 103 5.35 4.89 -2.68
C PHE A 103 5.17 3.38 -2.54
N ILE A 104 6.28 2.70 -2.23
CA ILE A 104 6.33 1.26 -2.05
C ILE A 104 6.86 0.96 -0.65
N ILE A 105 6.22 0.01 0.03
CA ILE A 105 6.66 -0.57 1.29
C ILE A 105 6.83 -2.08 1.11
N ALA A 106 7.63 -2.71 1.96
CA ALA A 106 7.83 -4.15 1.95
C ALA A 106 7.28 -4.80 3.22
N ASP A 107 6.85 -6.05 3.12
CA ASP A 107 6.32 -6.81 4.26
C ASP A 107 7.39 -7.22 5.27
N CYS A 108 8.65 -7.28 4.87
CA CYS A 108 9.79 -7.61 5.71
C CYS A 108 10.84 -6.49 5.72
N GLY A 109 11.35 -6.13 6.90
CA GLY A 109 12.38 -5.10 7.05
C GLY A 109 13.73 -5.46 6.40
N LEU A 110 13.97 -6.74 6.09
CA LEU A 110 15.23 -7.20 5.48
C LEU A 110 15.41 -6.68 4.04
N PHE A 111 14.33 -6.27 3.37
CA PHE A 111 14.40 -5.56 2.09
C PHE A 111 15.16 -4.22 2.17
N SER A 112 15.30 -3.64 3.37
CA SER A 112 16.10 -2.42 3.58
C SER A 112 17.56 -2.60 3.17
N LEU A 113 18.08 -3.84 3.16
CA LEU A 113 19.43 -4.10 2.68
C LEU A 113 19.58 -3.73 1.20
N TYR A 114 18.57 -3.98 0.38
CA TYR A 114 18.57 -3.75 -1.07
C TYR A 114 17.93 -2.40 -1.43
N GLN A 115 17.78 -1.52 -0.45
CA GLN A 115 17.06 -0.26 -0.64
C GLN A 115 17.70 0.61 -1.72
N ARG A 116 19.03 0.59 -1.83
CA ARG A 116 19.77 1.37 -2.83
C ARG A 116 19.47 0.87 -4.24
N GLU A 117 19.50 -0.44 -4.45
CA GLU A 117 19.26 -1.11 -5.71
C GLU A 117 17.78 -0.94 -6.13
N ILE A 118 16.85 -1.12 -5.20
CA ILE A 118 15.41 -0.92 -5.42
C ILE A 118 15.13 0.55 -5.77
N SER A 119 15.72 1.50 -5.04
CA SER A 119 15.51 2.93 -5.29
C SER A 119 16.11 3.37 -6.63
N ALA A 120 17.24 2.77 -7.03
CA ALA A 120 17.85 3.07 -8.33
C ALA A 120 17.02 2.58 -9.51
N ALA A 121 16.18 1.54 -9.32
CA ALA A 121 15.27 1.03 -10.34
C ALA A 121 13.95 1.82 -10.43
N LEU A 122 13.61 2.60 -9.40
CA LEU A 122 12.36 3.35 -9.31
C LEU A 122 12.49 4.78 -9.84
N HIS A 123 11.46 5.21 -10.57
CA HIS A 123 11.19 6.61 -10.90
C HIS A 123 10.29 7.28 -9.85
N VAL A 124 9.65 6.49 -8.98
CA VAL A 124 8.84 6.96 -7.86
C VAL A 124 9.75 7.19 -6.65
N PRO A 125 9.68 8.33 -5.96
CA PRO A 125 10.47 8.58 -4.76
C PRO A 125 10.25 7.51 -3.67
N SER A 126 11.32 6.80 -3.32
CA SER A 126 11.40 5.87 -2.18
C SER A 126 11.92 6.62 -0.94
N TRP A 127 11.03 7.16 -0.12
CA TRP A 127 11.37 8.03 1.03
C TRP A 127 11.93 7.33 2.29
N ALA A 128 12.59 6.18 2.17
CA ALA A 128 13.27 5.59 3.32
C ALA A 128 14.56 6.37 3.65
N LEU A 129 14.38 7.43 4.45
CA LEU A 129 15.35 8.11 5.31
C LEU A 129 16.66 8.59 4.66
N ARG A 130 16.64 9.84 4.18
CA ARG A 130 17.84 10.69 4.14
C ARG A 130 18.30 10.85 5.59
N SER A 131 19.28 10.06 6.01
CA SER A 131 20.05 10.35 7.23
C SER A 131 20.59 11.77 7.10
N ALA A 132 20.43 12.53 8.18
CA ALA A 132 20.88 13.90 8.33
C ALA A 132 22.30 14.14 7.79
#